data_AF-A0A022QSS1-F1
#
_entry.id   AF-A0A022QSS1-F1
#
_cell.length_a   1.000
_cell.length_b   1.000
_cell.length_c   1.000
_cell.angle_alpha   90.00
_cell.angle_beta   90.00
_cell.angle_gamma   90.00
#
_symmetry.space_group_name_H-M   'P 1'
#
loop_
_entity.id
_entity.type
_entity.pdbx_description
1 polymer ?
#
loop_
_entity_poly.entity_id
_entity_poly.type
_entity_poly.pdbx_seq_one_letter_code
_entity_poly.pdbx_strand_id
1 'polypeptide(L)'
;MLMFAQTPKFISWKWQRETHSTHSSIGISCSSSFSRCSFSSSPSQRPLRYAVLGAGFAGLSVAWNLLQHGCKESRICVDIYDEAGIGGGASGIAGGLVHPYSPKVKLLWRGAECWNESLNLINIAEEALLNKLVNEGKFETPKNGESPIVRRRGILRPVVNSKNVNIMTENARNCLDNCRIEPINEEAAQKLVPNLSLPLNLAFYMPDALNINAQRYLQGLYLACENLANEMSGNLSFHRKSVPSLKELAGEYEAVIICLGARSAFLPELSGRLPLRACRGIIAKLQLGDEMREEYQEHSPSILSDAWLAVHGPRNIDLGSTWDWKSENYSRDITSDEASNSIETLIGKASSVYPAVRNWTVTRAVAGLRAMPPLTENGSLPILGRLDECIDLGHSCKYWLFTGLGARGLLFHGWLGKLLARAVISCDEDLLPCELTSWKHKMHR
;
A
#
# COMPACT_ATOMS: atom_id res chain seq x y z
N MET A 1 -38.97 7.48 30.22
CA MET A 1 -39.46 7.00 28.92
C MET A 1 -38.25 6.95 27.98
N LEU A 2 -37.55 5.82 28.01
CA LEU A 2 -36.29 5.58 27.29
C LEU A 2 -36.62 5.18 25.84
N MET A 3 -36.21 5.99 24.87
CA MET A 3 -36.21 5.60 23.46
C MET A 3 -34.85 4.99 23.10
N PHE A 4 -34.87 3.70 22.79
CA PHE A 4 -33.73 2.96 22.25
C PHE A 4 -33.47 3.40 20.81
N ALA A 5 -32.27 3.92 20.55
CA ALA A 5 -31.76 4.16 19.21
C ALA A 5 -31.40 2.82 18.54
N GLN A 6 -31.92 2.60 17.33
CA GLN A 6 -31.69 1.42 16.52
C GLN A 6 -30.24 1.40 16.00
N THR A 7 -29.58 0.26 16.17
CA THR A 7 -28.28 -0.08 15.57
C THR A 7 -28.39 -0.23 14.04
N PRO A 8 -27.42 0.26 13.26
CA PRO A 8 -27.42 0.03 11.82
C PRO A 8 -27.06 -1.42 11.49
N LYS A 9 -27.88 -2.04 10.63
CA LYS A 9 -27.73 -3.42 10.17
C LYS A 9 -26.50 -3.56 9.27
N PHE A 10 -25.60 -4.46 9.65
CA PHE A 10 -24.54 -5.00 8.80
C PHE A 10 -25.15 -5.67 7.56
N ILE A 11 -24.82 -5.18 6.37
CA ILE A 11 -25.17 -5.84 5.10
C ILE A 11 -24.02 -6.80 4.77
N SER A 12 -24.29 -8.10 4.94
CA SER A 12 -23.46 -9.20 4.46
C SER A 12 -23.58 -9.29 2.94
N TRP A 13 -22.50 -8.97 2.21
CA TRP A 13 -22.41 -9.24 0.78
C TRP A 13 -21.90 -10.67 0.59
N LYS A 14 -22.83 -11.63 0.54
CA LYS A 14 -22.54 -12.97 -0.01
C LYS A 14 -22.49 -12.86 -1.54
N TRP A 15 -21.34 -13.15 -2.12
CA TRP A 15 -21.21 -13.37 -3.55
C TRP A 15 -22.05 -14.58 -3.98
N GLN A 16 -23.15 -14.33 -4.70
CA GLN A 16 -23.86 -15.37 -5.45
C GLN A 16 -23.20 -15.53 -6.82
N ARG A 17 -22.78 -16.76 -7.13
CA ARG A 17 -22.37 -17.19 -8.48
C ARG A 17 -23.62 -17.27 -9.35
N GLU A 18 -23.74 -16.38 -10.33
CA GLU A 18 -24.73 -16.53 -11.39
C GLU A 18 -24.31 -17.68 -12.31
N THR A 19 -25.20 -18.66 -12.43
CA THR A 19 -25.14 -19.72 -13.44
C THR A 19 -26.24 -19.42 -14.44
N HIS A 20 -25.87 -18.92 -15.63
CA HIS A 20 -26.82 -18.78 -16.73
C HIS A 20 -26.80 -20.07 -17.57
N SER A 21 -27.88 -20.85 -17.46
CA SER A 21 -28.26 -21.82 -18.47
C SER A 21 -29.10 -21.12 -19.54
N THR A 22 -28.70 -21.22 -20.80
CA THR A 22 -29.63 -21.10 -21.93
C THR A 22 -29.22 -22.10 -22.99
N HIS A 23 -30.16 -23.00 -23.29
CA HIS A 23 -30.12 -23.86 -24.47
C HIS A 23 -30.31 -23.01 -25.72
N SER A 24 -29.39 -23.11 -26.68
CA SER A 24 -29.78 -23.12 -28.10
C SER A 24 -28.72 -23.86 -28.92
N SER A 25 -29.22 -24.79 -29.72
CA SER A 25 -28.50 -25.77 -30.51
C SER A 25 -28.29 -25.24 -31.92
N ILE A 26 -27.04 -25.04 -32.34
CA ILE A 26 -26.65 -25.06 -33.76
C ILE A 26 -25.31 -25.78 -33.86
N GLY A 27 -25.32 -26.93 -34.52
CA GLY A 27 -24.16 -27.78 -34.74
C GLY A 27 -23.27 -27.24 -35.85
N ILE A 28 -21.97 -27.16 -35.58
CA ILE A 28 -20.91 -27.17 -36.58
C ILE A 28 -19.82 -28.10 -36.07
N SER A 29 -19.62 -29.21 -36.77
CA SER A 29 -18.60 -30.21 -36.53
C SER A 29 -17.23 -29.68 -36.97
N CYS A 30 -16.27 -29.61 -36.05
CA CYS A 30 -14.85 -29.62 -36.39
C CYS A 30 -14.13 -30.56 -35.43
N SER A 31 -13.67 -31.67 -36.01
CA SER A 31 -12.87 -32.72 -35.39
C SER A 31 -11.49 -32.21 -34.98
N SER A 32 -11.19 -32.27 -33.69
CA SER A 32 -9.82 -32.17 -33.16
C SER A 32 -9.55 -33.34 -32.21
N SER A 33 -8.56 -34.14 -32.60
CA SER A 33 -8.09 -35.34 -31.92
C SER A 33 -7.62 -35.04 -30.49
N PHE A 34 -8.43 -35.34 -29.49
CA PHE A 34 -7.97 -35.39 -28.09
C PHE A 34 -7.28 -36.72 -27.84
N SER A 35 -5.95 -36.71 -27.84
CA SER A 35 -5.15 -37.76 -27.22
C SER A 35 -5.49 -37.81 -25.73
N ARG A 36 -6.21 -38.85 -25.31
CA ARG A 36 -6.44 -39.17 -23.90
C ARG A 36 -5.12 -39.61 -23.29
N CYS A 37 -4.43 -38.71 -22.59
CA CYS A 37 -3.41 -39.12 -21.64
C CYS A 37 -4.12 -39.60 -20.37
N SER A 38 -4.10 -40.91 -20.18
CA SER A 38 -4.48 -41.58 -18.95
C SER A 38 -3.60 -41.06 -17.81
N PHE A 39 -4.17 -40.29 -16.88
CA PHE A 39 -3.46 -39.89 -15.67
C PHE A 39 -3.36 -41.08 -14.73
N SER A 40 -2.22 -41.77 -14.78
CA SER A 40 -1.75 -42.61 -13.68
C SER A 40 -1.59 -41.74 -12.43
N SER A 41 -2.03 -42.24 -11.29
CA SER A 41 -1.80 -41.66 -9.96
C SER A 41 -0.31 -41.37 -9.73
N SER A 42 0.07 -40.09 -9.85
CA SER A 42 1.44 -39.60 -9.68
C SER A 42 1.80 -39.43 -8.20
N PRO A 43 3.08 -39.62 -7.82
CA PRO A 43 3.54 -39.50 -6.44
C PRO A 43 3.42 -38.05 -5.94
N SER A 44 3.26 -37.87 -4.62
CA SER A 44 3.08 -36.58 -3.95
C SER A 44 3.97 -35.49 -4.54
N GLN A 45 3.40 -34.56 -5.32
CA GLN A 45 4.13 -33.41 -5.84
C GLN A 45 4.70 -32.61 -4.68
N ARG A 46 5.98 -32.23 -4.78
CA ARG A 46 6.63 -31.35 -3.81
C ARG A 46 5.84 -30.02 -3.73
N PRO A 47 5.72 -29.40 -2.55
CA PRO A 47 5.10 -28.09 -2.45
C PRO A 47 5.81 -27.08 -3.36
N LEU A 48 5.04 -26.19 -4.01
CA LEU A 48 5.60 -25.03 -4.73
C LEU A 48 6.06 -24.02 -3.68
N ARG A 49 7.34 -23.70 -3.66
CA ARG A 49 7.99 -22.81 -2.71
C ARG A 49 8.36 -21.49 -3.37
N TYR A 50 7.90 -20.40 -2.78
CA TYR A 50 8.21 -19.04 -3.21
C TYR A 50 8.93 -18.29 -2.09
N ALA A 51 10.01 -17.59 -2.41
CA ALA A 51 10.63 -16.64 -1.48
C ALA A 51 10.17 -15.22 -1.80
N VAL A 52 9.73 -14.46 -0.80
CA VAL A 52 9.39 -13.04 -0.93
C VAL A 52 10.35 -12.22 -0.07
N LEU A 53 11.16 -11.38 -0.71
CA LEU A 53 12.17 -10.56 -0.03
C LEU A 53 11.60 -9.19 0.31
N GLY A 54 11.25 -8.97 1.56
CA GLY A 54 10.69 -7.73 2.10
C GLY A 54 9.25 -7.90 2.58
N ALA A 55 8.95 -7.40 3.77
CA ALA A 55 7.64 -7.49 4.42
C ALA A 55 6.93 -6.12 4.48
N GLY A 56 7.11 -5.31 3.43
CA GLY A 56 6.41 -4.04 3.21
C GLY A 56 5.15 -4.21 2.35
N PHE A 57 4.63 -3.11 1.82
CA PHE A 57 3.41 -3.10 0.99
C PHE A 57 3.48 -4.07 -0.19
N ALA A 58 4.59 -4.03 -0.95
CA ALA A 58 4.80 -4.89 -2.12
C ALA A 58 4.84 -6.37 -1.72
N GLY A 59 5.68 -6.73 -0.76
CA GLY A 59 5.91 -8.12 -0.39
C GLY A 59 4.69 -8.80 0.23
N LEU A 60 4.01 -8.14 1.17
CA LEU A 60 2.80 -8.74 1.78
C LEU A 60 1.63 -8.83 0.79
N SER A 61 1.51 -7.88 -0.14
CA SER A 61 0.51 -7.98 -1.21
C SER A 61 0.79 -9.16 -2.13
N VAL A 62 2.06 -9.39 -2.51
CA VAL A 62 2.46 -10.56 -3.31
C VAL A 62 2.22 -11.84 -2.53
N ALA A 63 2.63 -11.93 -1.27
CA ALA A 63 2.44 -13.12 -0.45
C ALA A 63 0.96 -13.50 -0.32
N TRP A 64 0.10 -12.53 -0.02
CA TRP A 64 -1.35 -12.73 0.00
C TRP A 64 -1.87 -13.30 -1.33
N ASN A 65 -1.49 -12.69 -2.45
CA ASN A 65 -1.98 -13.10 -3.75
C ASN A 65 -1.39 -14.43 -4.24
N LEU A 66 -0.16 -14.79 -3.86
CA LEU A 66 0.43 -16.11 -4.12
C LEU A 66 -0.37 -17.21 -3.43
N LEU A 67 -0.73 -17.00 -2.16
CA LEU A 67 -1.58 -17.92 -1.41
C LEU A 67 -2.98 -17.99 -2.02
N GLN A 68 -3.60 -16.84 -2.29
CA GLN A 68 -4.99 -16.74 -2.78
C GLN A 68 -5.20 -17.31 -4.19
N HIS A 69 -4.22 -17.14 -5.08
CA HIS A 69 -4.30 -17.59 -6.47
C HIS A 69 -3.58 -18.90 -6.74
N GLY A 70 -3.01 -19.48 -5.69
CA GLY A 70 -2.43 -20.80 -5.72
C GLY A 70 -3.41 -21.89 -6.13
N CYS A 71 -2.92 -22.87 -6.91
CA CYS A 71 -3.72 -24.06 -7.19
C CYS A 71 -3.93 -24.84 -5.89
N LYS A 72 -5.19 -25.14 -5.53
CA LYS A 72 -5.52 -25.91 -4.31
C LYS A 72 -4.89 -27.31 -4.29
N GLU A 73 -4.59 -27.86 -5.46
CA GLU A 73 -3.95 -29.17 -5.62
C GLU A 73 -2.42 -29.10 -5.38
N SER A 74 -1.82 -27.93 -5.58
CA SER A 74 -0.41 -27.67 -5.33
C SER A 74 -0.27 -27.03 -3.95
N ARG A 75 0.27 -27.75 -2.96
CA ARG A 75 0.60 -27.15 -1.66
C ARG A 75 1.59 -26.00 -1.89
N ILE A 76 1.20 -24.78 -1.55
CA ILE A 76 2.07 -23.60 -1.68
C ILE A 76 2.71 -23.28 -0.34
N CYS A 77 4.01 -23.01 -0.39
CA CYS A 77 4.80 -22.51 0.71
C CYS A 77 5.35 -21.14 0.33
N VAL A 78 5.13 -20.14 1.18
CA VAL A 78 5.69 -18.80 1.00
C VAL A 78 6.63 -18.51 2.16
N ASP A 79 7.90 -18.24 1.86
CA ASP A 79 8.90 -17.86 2.84
C ASP A 79 9.19 -16.35 2.68
N ILE A 80 8.85 -15.55 3.68
CA ILE A 80 9.05 -14.10 3.69
C ILE A 80 10.36 -13.78 4.43
N TYR A 81 11.24 -13.02 3.80
CA TYR A 81 12.51 -12.58 4.40
C TYR A 81 12.51 -11.07 4.64
N ASP A 82 12.66 -10.64 5.88
CA ASP A 82 12.82 -9.21 6.21
C ASP A 82 13.60 -9.03 7.52
N GLU A 83 14.76 -8.39 7.48
CA GLU A 83 15.59 -8.18 8.67
C GLU A 83 14.92 -7.28 9.73
N ALA A 84 14.18 -6.28 9.28
CA ALA A 84 13.61 -5.25 10.15
C ALA A 84 12.28 -5.72 10.77
N GLY A 85 11.59 -6.65 10.11
CA GLY A 85 10.30 -7.18 10.53
C GLY A 85 9.16 -6.69 9.63
N ILE A 86 7.94 -7.14 9.93
CA ILE A 86 6.72 -6.71 9.22
C ILE A 86 6.59 -5.18 9.28
N GLY A 87 6.53 -4.54 8.11
CA GLY A 87 6.48 -3.09 8.00
C GLY A 87 7.74 -2.38 8.48
N GLY A 88 8.86 -3.09 8.66
CA GLY A 88 10.13 -2.59 9.19
C GLY A 88 10.86 -1.57 8.31
N GLY A 89 10.41 -1.34 7.09
CA GLY A 89 10.96 -0.33 6.17
C GLY A 89 10.12 0.96 6.07
N ALA A 90 10.20 1.63 4.91
CA ALA A 90 9.40 2.83 4.63
C ALA A 90 7.89 2.58 4.62
N SER A 91 7.44 1.33 4.37
CA SER A 91 6.01 1.01 4.32
C SER A 91 5.32 1.23 5.66
N GLY A 92 5.91 0.81 6.79
CA GLY A 92 5.30 1.00 8.12
C GLY A 92 5.38 2.44 8.65
N ILE A 93 6.16 3.30 8.01
CA ILE A 93 6.32 4.73 8.37
C ILE A 93 5.39 5.62 7.53
N ALA A 94 4.83 5.11 6.44
CA ALA A 94 4.00 5.89 5.53
C ALA A 94 2.84 6.57 6.27
N GLY A 95 2.55 7.83 5.90
CA GLY A 95 1.50 8.64 6.52
C GLY A 95 0.07 8.18 6.28
N GLY A 96 -0.16 7.03 5.64
CA GLY A 96 -1.50 6.42 5.60
C GLY A 96 -2.54 7.06 4.69
N LEU A 97 -2.27 8.24 4.13
CA LEU A 97 -3.21 8.98 3.28
C LEU A 97 -3.37 8.30 1.91
N VAL A 98 -4.53 7.69 1.67
CA VAL A 98 -4.80 6.93 0.43
C VAL A 98 -6.02 7.47 -0.32
N HIS A 99 -5.80 7.74 -1.60
CA HIS A 99 -6.79 8.18 -2.58
C HIS A 99 -6.21 8.00 -4.00
N PRO A 100 -7.04 7.87 -5.06
CA PRO A 100 -6.58 7.52 -6.41
C PRO A 100 -6.12 8.71 -7.27
N TYR A 101 -5.89 9.88 -6.67
CA TYR A 101 -5.68 11.13 -7.40
C TYR A 101 -4.24 11.65 -7.31
N SER A 102 -3.78 12.28 -8.39
CA SER A 102 -2.53 13.01 -8.45
C SER A 102 -2.59 14.31 -7.62
N PRO A 103 -1.45 15.02 -7.42
CA PRO A 103 -1.48 16.32 -6.74
C PRO A 103 -2.32 17.39 -7.48
N LYS A 104 -2.56 17.18 -8.78
CA LYS A 104 -3.43 18.01 -9.63
C LYS A 104 -4.87 17.48 -9.69
N VAL A 105 -5.27 16.58 -8.79
CA VAL A 105 -6.63 16.04 -8.66
C VAL A 105 -7.05 15.15 -9.86
N LYS A 106 -6.16 14.92 -10.83
CA LYS A 106 -6.37 13.95 -11.92
C LYS A 106 -6.33 12.51 -11.41
N LEU A 107 -7.24 11.66 -11.87
CA LEU A 107 -7.17 10.21 -11.69
C LEU A 107 -5.81 9.67 -12.16
N LEU A 108 -5.18 8.84 -11.34
CA LEU A 108 -3.89 8.22 -11.66
C LEU A 108 -4.05 7.09 -12.69
N TRP A 109 -2.94 6.72 -13.34
CA TRP A 109 -2.89 5.54 -14.21
C TRP A 109 -3.41 4.31 -13.46
N ARG A 110 -4.42 3.65 -14.04
CA ARG A 110 -5.12 2.49 -13.44
C ARG A 110 -5.61 2.77 -12.01
N GLY A 111 -5.97 4.03 -11.74
CA GLY A 111 -6.33 4.50 -10.40
C GLY A 111 -7.56 3.80 -9.83
N ALA A 112 -8.52 3.41 -10.68
CA ALA A 112 -9.72 2.69 -10.25
C ALA A 112 -9.41 1.26 -9.79
N GLU A 113 -8.62 0.52 -10.58
CA GLU A 113 -8.20 -0.83 -10.25
C GLU A 113 -7.33 -0.86 -8.99
N CYS A 114 -6.38 0.08 -8.90
CA CYS A 114 -5.52 0.26 -7.72
C CYS A 114 -6.34 0.59 -6.47
N TRP A 115 -7.30 1.51 -6.58
CA TRP A 115 -8.19 1.88 -5.48
C TRP A 115 -8.99 0.69 -4.96
N ASN A 116 -9.66 -0.03 -5.87
CA ASN A 116 -10.51 -1.16 -5.51
C ASN A 116 -9.73 -2.29 -4.83
N GLU A 117 -8.56 -2.66 -5.37
CA GLU A 117 -7.74 -3.72 -4.77
C GLU A 117 -7.08 -3.29 -3.46
N SER A 118 -6.68 -2.02 -3.33
CA SER A 118 -6.19 -1.51 -2.04
C SER A 118 -7.27 -1.53 -0.98
N LEU A 119 -8.50 -1.10 -1.28
CA LEU A 119 -9.63 -1.20 -0.35
C LEU A 119 -9.91 -2.65 0.05
N ASN A 120 -9.85 -3.58 -0.91
CA ASN A 120 -10.02 -5.00 -0.64
C ASN A 120 -8.98 -5.53 0.37
N LEU A 121 -7.69 -5.28 0.14
CA LEU A 121 -6.65 -5.73 1.08
C LEU A 121 -6.73 -5.03 2.44
N ILE A 122 -7.16 -3.77 2.48
CA ILE A 122 -7.40 -3.05 3.73
C ILE A 122 -8.49 -3.74 4.56
N ASN A 123 -9.61 -4.09 3.92
CA ASN A 123 -10.71 -4.80 4.59
C ASN A 123 -10.26 -6.19 5.09
N ILE A 124 -9.49 -6.94 4.29
CA ILE A 124 -8.91 -8.23 4.68
C ILE A 124 -8.04 -8.09 5.94
N ALA A 125 -7.17 -7.08 5.99
CA ALA A 125 -6.31 -6.83 7.13
C ALA A 125 -7.08 -6.42 8.40
N GLU A 126 -8.12 -5.58 8.24
CA GLU A 126 -9.03 -5.21 9.35
C GLU A 126 -9.78 -6.43 9.90
N GLU A 127 -10.33 -7.28 9.02
CA GLU A 127 -11.06 -8.47 9.40
C GLU A 127 -10.18 -9.48 10.13
N ALA A 128 -8.96 -9.71 9.64
CA ALA A 128 -8.01 -10.62 10.30
C ALA A 128 -7.68 -10.17 11.73
N LEU A 129 -7.46 -8.87 11.95
CA LEU A 129 -7.20 -8.32 13.28
C LEU A 129 -8.43 -8.35 14.18
N LEU A 130 -9.62 -8.05 13.64
CA LEU A 130 -10.87 -8.15 14.38
C LEU A 130 -11.11 -9.59 14.86
N ASN A 131 -11.00 -10.58 13.97
CA ASN A 131 -11.19 -11.99 14.30
C ASN A 131 -10.20 -12.46 15.37
N LYS A 132 -8.96 -11.99 15.32
CA LYS A 132 -7.97 -12.27 16.38
C LYS A 132 -8.40 -11.71 17.74
N LEU A 133 -8.87 -10.47 17.79
CA LEU A 133 -9.36 -9.86 19.04
C LEU A 133 -10.58 -10.62 19.61
N VAL A 134 -11.51 -11.04 18.74
CA VAL A 134 -12.67 -11.85 19.11
C VAL A 134 -12.24 -13.20 19.70
N ASN A 135 -11.32 -13.90 19.04
CA ASN A 135 -10.82 -15.21 19.50
C ASN A 135 -10.03 -15.13 20.83
N GLU A 136 -9.36 -14.01 21.09
CA GLU A 136 -8.64 -13.77 22.35
C GLU A 136 -9.58 -13.34 23.51
N GLY A 137 -10.89 -13.26 23.28
CA GLY A 137 -11.85 -12.78 24.28
C GLY A 137 -11.69 -11.31 24.65
N LYS A 138 -10.91 -10.55 23.88
CA LYS A 138 -10.64 -9.12 24.08
C LYS A 138 -11.71 -8.29 23.38
N PHE A 139 -12.95 -8.40 23.82
CA PHE A 139 -14.03 -7.50 23.43
C PHE A 139 -13.98 -6.23 24.32
N GLU A 140 -12.83 -5.58 24.38
CA GLU A 140 -12.75 -4.22 24.91
C GLU A 140 -12.89 -3.27 23.74
N THR A 141 -13.77 -2.27 23.87
CA THR A 141 -13.64 -1.01 23.12
C THR A 141 -12.16 -0.62 23.10
N PRO A 142 -11.57 -0.20 21.95
CA PRO A 142 -10.16 0.15 21.88
C PRO A 142 -9.80 0.95 23.12
N LYS A 143 -8.88 0.44 23.95
CA LYS A 143 -8.46 1.13 25.17
C LYS A 143 -8.21 2.59 24.78
N ASN A 144 -8.75 3.54 25.55
CA ASN A 144 -8.59 4.98 25.31
C ASN A 144 -7.15 5.25 24.84
N GLY A 145 -6.98 5.54 23.54
CA GLY A 145 -5.67 5.77 22.91
C GLY A 145 -5.28 4.85 21.75
N GLU A 146 -5.88 3.67 21.56
CA GLU A 146 -5.56 2.83 20.39
C GLU A 146 -6.34 3.26 19.14
N SER A 147 -5.63 3.92 18.22
CA SER A 147 -6.19 4.30 16.92
C SER A 147 -6.59 3.09 16.07
N PRO A 148 -7.75 3.14 15.38
CA PRO A 148 -8.15 2.12 14.43
C PRO A 148 -7.14 1.99 13.30
N ILE A 149 -7.10 0.84 12.63
CA ILE A 149 -6.26 0.64 11.43
C ILE A 149 -6.66 1.63 10.34
N VAL A 150 -7.96 1.93 10.22
CA VAL A 150 -8.53 2.76 9.17
C VAL A 150 -9.40 3.84 9.77
N ARG A 151 -9.12 5.08 9.42
CA ARG A 151 -9.97 6.24 9.69
C ARG A 151 -10.69 6.64 8.41
N ARG A 152 -12.00 6.34 8.36
CA ARG A 152 -12.92 6.63 7.25
C ARG A 152 -13.57 8.01 7.42
N ARG A 153 -12.75 9.07 7.46
CA ARG A 153 -13.22 10.46 7.66
C ARG A 153 -12.93 11.39 6.46
N GLY A 154 -12.37 10.83 5.39
CA GLY A 154 -12.00 11.59 4.21
C GLY A 154 -10.64 12.28 4.32
N ILE A 155 -10.24 12.89 3.22
CA ILE A 155 -9.06 13.74 3.09
C ILE A 155 -9.47 15.07 2.50
N LEU A 156 -9.01 16.17 3.11
CA LEU A 156 -9.20 17.52 2.62
C LEU A 156 -7.88 18.03 2.01
N ARG A 157 -7.94 18.54 0.77
CA ARG A 157 -6.79 19.13 0.08
C ARG A 157 -7.02 20.63 -0.17
N PRO A 158 -6.53 21.49 0.74
CA PRO A 158 -6.48 22.93 0.53
C PRO A 158 -5.68 23.31 -0.71
N VAL A 159 -6.17 24.29 -1.47
CA VAL A 159 -5.44 24.83 -2.61
C VAL A 159 -4.62 26.03 -2.14
N VAL A 160 -3.29 25.86 -2.14
CA VAL A 160 -2.33 26.88 -1.67
C VAL A 160 -1.63 27.62 -2.80
N ASN A 161 -1.81 27.18 -4.06
CA ASN A 161 -1.15 27.77 -5.22
C ASN A 161 -2.12 27.93 -6.40
N SER A 162 -2.21 29.14 -6.94
CA SER A 162 -3.13 29.52 -8.02
C SER A 162 -2.80 28.87 -9.36
N LYS A 163 -1.54 28.47 -9.60
CA LYS A 163 -1.05 27.97 -10.90
C LYS A 163 -1.83 26.79 -11.46
N ASN A 164 -2.41 25.95 -10.60
CA ASN A 164 -3.10 24.73 -11.01
C ASN A 164 -4.61 24.73 -10.68
N VAL A 165 -5.20 25.85 -10.26
CA VAL A 165 -6.61 25.87 -9.83
C VAL A 165 -7.55 25.39 -10.94
N ASN A 166 -7.45 25.96 -12.15
CA ASN A 166 -8.33 25.61 -13.27
C ASN A 166 -8.25 24.13 -13.64
N ILE A 167 -7.02 23.60 -13.79
CA ILE A 167 -6.81 22.19 -14.12
C ILE A 167 -7.27 21.26 -13.00
N MET A 168 -7.11 21.64 -11.73
CA MET A 168 -7.60 20.84 -10.60
C MET A 168 -9.13 20.79 -10.57
N THR A 169 -9.80 21.92 -10.79
CA THR A 169 -11.27 22.01 -10.85
C THR A 169 -11.83 21.21 -12.02
N GLU A 170 -11.18 21.26 -13.18
CA GLU A 170 -11.56 20.44 -14.34
C GLU A 170 -11.38 18.94 -14.04
N ASN A 171 -10.21 18.54 -13.52
CA ASN A 171 -9.93 17.16 -13.18
C ASN A 171 -10.88 16.59 -12.12
N ALA A 172 -11.30 17.40 -11.15
CA ALA A 172 -12.22 16.99 -10.09
C ALA A 172 -13.57 16.49 -10.62
N ARG A 173 -13.98 16.94 -11.82
CA ARG A 173 -15.22 16.47 -12.47
C ARG A 173 -15.11 15.03 -12.98
N ASN A 174 -13.90 14.54 -13.22
CA ASN A 174 -13.61 13.19 -13.70
C ASN A 174 -13.14 12.27 -12.56
N CYS A 175 -13.80 12.38 -11.41
CA CYS A 175 -13.52 11.56 -10.23
C CYS A 175 -14.20 10.17 -10.33
N LEU A 176 -13.76 9.23 -9.51
CA LEU A 176 -14.41 7.93 -9.35
C LEU A 176 -15.66 8.07 -8.47
N ASP A 177 -16.72 7.33 -8.81
CA ASP A 177 -17.96 7.30 -8.03
C ASP A 177 -17.73 6.82 -6.58
N ASN A 178 -16.82 5.87 -6.39
CA ASN A 178 -16.46 5.31 -5.08
C ASN A 178 -15.26 6.02 -4.40
N CYS A 179 -14.87 7.19 -4.91
CA CYS A 179 -13.92 8.09 -4.26
C CYS A 179 -14.13 9.52 -4.77
N ARG A 180 -15.30 10.11 -4.52
CA ARG A 180 -15.66 11.39 -5.17
C ARG A 180 -14.79 12.55 -4.70
N ILE A 181 -14.79 13.63 -5.49
CA ILE A 181 -14.13 14.88 -5.14
C ILE A 181 -15.16 16.01 -5.11
N GLU A 182 -15.23 16.70 -3.97
CA GLU A 182 -16.11 17.83 -3.74
C GLU A 182 -15.27 19.12 -3.63
N PRO A 183 -15.33 20.03 -4.61
CA PRO A 183 -14.75 21.36 -4.47
C PRO A 183 -15.57 22.16 -3.45
N ILE A 184 -14.93 22.66 -2.40
CA ILE A 184 -15.59 23.40 -1.32
C ILE A 184 -14.85 24.72 -1.03
N ASN A 185 -15.61 25.70 -0.52
CA ASN A 185 -15.08 27.00 -0.09
C ASN A 185 -14.60 26.96 1.38
N GLU A 186 -14.07 28.07 1.87
CA GLU A 186 -13.54 28.21 3.23
C GLU A 186 -14.60 27.97 4.30
N GLU A 187 -15.81 28.50 4.14
CA GLU A 187 -16.89 28.30 5.10
C GLU A 187 -17.23 26.80 5.28
N ALA A 188 -17.38 26.09 4.16
CA ALA A 188 -17.65 24.64 4.18
C ALA A 188 -16.45 23.84 4.72
N ALA A 189 -15.23 24.25 4.38
CA ALA A 189 -14.02 23.59 4.88
C ALA A 189 -13.82 23.79 6.39
N GLN A 190 -14.14 24.97 6.92
CA GLN A 190 -14.05 25.25 8.36
C GLN A 190 -15.12 24.51 9.18
N LYS A 191 -16.26 24.16 8.56
CA LYS A 191 -17.23 23.23 9.17
C LYS A 191 -16.67 21.81 9.31
N LEU A 192 -15.78 21.39 8.41
CA LEU A 192 -15.11 20.08 8.47
C LEU A 192 -13.88 20.08 9.38
N VAL A 193 -13.09 21.15 9.32
CA VAL A 193 -11.88 21.33 10.14
C VAL A 193 -11.85 22.77 10.65
N PRO A 194 -12.22 23.01 11.93
CA PRO A 194 -12.18 24.34 12.51
C PRO A 194 -10.78 24.96 12.43
N ASN A 195 -10.73 26.28 12.26
CA ASN A 195 -9.48 27.06 12.16
C ASN A 195 -8.59 26.70 10.97
N LEU A 196 -9.13 26.02 9.95
CA LEU A 196 -8.43 25.82 8.68
C LEU A 196 -8.34 27.14 7.92
N SER A 197 -7.16 27.40 7.34
CA SER A 197 -6.92 28.54 6.45
C SER A 197 -6.93 28.09 5.00
N LEU A 198 -7.73 28.73 4.15
CA LEU A 198 -7.74 28.49 2.70
C LEU A 198 -7.34 29.78 1.95
N PRO A 199 -6.04 29.99 1.63
CA PRO A 199 -5.58 31.22 0.97
C PRO A 199 -6.27 31.57 -0.35
N LEU A 200 -6.83 30.56 -1.04
CA LEU A 200 -7.53 30.71 -2.32
C LEU A 200 -9.03 30.42 -2.22
N ASN A 201 -9.60 30.37 -1.02
CA ASN A 201 -11.00 30.04 -0.75
C ASN A 201 -11.48 28.76 -1.48
N LEU A 202 -10.59 27.78 -1.61
CA LEU A 202 -10.85 26.54 -2.34
C LEU A 202 -10.10 25.37 -1.70
N ALA A 203 -10.82 24.28 -1.50
CA ALA A 203 -10.28 22.98 -1.15
C ALA A 203 -10.99 21.88 -1.93
N PHE A 204 -10.30 20.75 -2.12
CA PHE A 204 -10.89 19.53 -2.67
C PHE A 204 -11.07 18.51 -1.55
N TYR A 205 -12.32 18.25 -1.20
CA TYR A 205 -12.68 17.25 -0.19
C TYR A 205 -12.93 15.89 -0.85
N MET A 206 -12.31 14.85 -0.31
CA MET A 206 -12.46 13.47 -0.75
C MET A 206 -13.04 12.67 0.42
N PRO A 207 -14.38 12.60 0.55
CA PRO A 207 -15.03 11.98 1.71
C PRO A 207 -14.73 10.48 1.87
N ASP A 208 -14.57 9.77 0.76
CA ASP A 208 -14.31 8.32 0.78
C ASP A 208 -12.81 7.98 0.87
N ALA A 209 -11.93 8.98 0.82
CA ALA A 209 -10.50 8.78 1.01
C ALA A 209 -10.19 8.38 2.46
N LEU A 210 -9.11 7.62 2.65
CA LEU A 210 -8.81 7.00 3.94
C LEU A 210 -7.49 7.50 4.53
N ASN A 211 -7.42 7.52 5.86
CA ASN A 211 -6.15 7.52 6.57
C ASN A 211 -5.93 6.15 7.22
N ILE A 212 -4.80 5.52 6.94
CA ILE A 212 -4.45 4.16 7.37
C ILE A 212 -3.26 4.20 8.33
N ASN A 213 -3.36 3.53 9.48
CA ASN A 213 -2.18 3.19 10.26
C ASN A 213 -1.39 2.11 9.51
N ALA A 214 -0.38 2.54 8.74
CA ALA A 214 0.34 1.66 7.83
C ALA A 214 1.02 0.47 8.52
N GLN A 215 1.57 0.67 9.72
CA GLN A 215 2.20 -0.40 10.49
C GLN A 215 1.18 -1.45 10.94
N ARG A 216 0.04 -1.02 11.51
CA ARG A 216 -1.03 -1.96 11.92
C ARG A 216 -1.66 -2.65 10.72
N TYR A 217 -1.82 -1.95 9.60
CA TYR A 217 -2.30 -2.53 8.35
C TYR A 217 -1.39 -3.67 7.87
N LEU A 218 -0.08 -3.47 7.83
CA LEU A 218 0.87 -4.51 7.40
C LEU A 218 0.88 -5.71 8.35
N GLN A 219 0.76 -5.47 9.66
CA GLN A 219 0.60 -6.54 10.65
C GLN A 219 -0.70 -7.34 10.42
N GLY A 220 -1.80 -6.67 10.15
CA GLY A 220 -3.08 -7.32 9.84
C GLY A 220 -3.05 -8.09 8.52
N LEU A 221 -2.39 -7.56 7.49
CA LEU A 221 -2.26 -8.25 6.21
C LEU A 221 -1.36 -9.49 6.34
N TYR A 222 -0.28 -9.43 7.12
CA TYR A 222 0.53 -10.61 7.42
C TYR A 222 -0.29 -11.67 8.17
N LEU A 223 -1.04 -11.29 9.19
CA LEU A 223 -1.94 -12.20 9.91
C LEU A 223 -2.99 -12.82 8.98
N ALA A 224 -3.53 -12.06 8.03
CA ALA A 224 -4.43 -12.59 7.02
C ALA A 224 -3.74 -13.65 6.15
N CYS A 225 -2.47 -13.44 5.76
CA CYS A 225 -1.68 -14.45 5.06
C CYS A 225 -1.49 -15.73 5.89
N GLU A 226 -1.21 -15.60 7.20
CA GLU A 226 -1.08 -16.75 8.11
C GLU A 226 -2.39 -17.55 8.17
N ASN A 227 -3.51 -16.87 8.34
CA ASN A 227 -4.84 -17.50 8.38
C ASN A 227 -5.14 -18.24 7.07
N LEU A 228 -4.92 -17.58 5.93
CA LEU A 228 -5.16 -18.18 4.61
C LEU A 228 -4.26 -19.39 4.34
N ALA A 229 -2.98 -19.32 4.71
CA ALA A 229 -2.06 -20.44 4.57
C ALA A 229 -2.53 -21.66 5.38
N ASN A 230 -2.98 -21.45 6.62
CA ASN A 230 -3.53 -22.49 7.48
C ASN A 230 -4.82 -23.11 6.89
N GLU A 231 -5.74 -22.27 6.39
CA GLU A 231 -6.98 -22.73 5.75
C GLU A 231 -6.73 -23.57 4.49
N MET A 232 -5.69 -23.22 3.72
CA MET A 232 -5.35 -23.89 2.47
C MET A 232 -4.39 -25.08 2.65
N SER A 233 -4.04 -25.46 3.88
CA SER A 233 -2.97 -26.45 4.14
C SER A 233 -1.64 -26.13 3.43
N GLY A 234 -1.40 -24.84 3.18
CA GLY A 234 -0.13 -24.29 2.73
C GLY A 234 0.78 -23.99 3.92
N ASN A 235 1.92 -23.35 3.66
CA ASN A 235 2.80 -22.86 4.72
C ASN A 235 3.18 -21.41 4.47
N LEU A 236 3.25 -20.63 5.54
CA LEU A 236 3.84 -19.31 5.55
C LEU A 236 4.94 -19.29 6.61
N SER A 237 6.17 -18.99 6.21
CA SER A 237 7.29 -18.83 7.15
C SER A 237 7.79 -17.39 7.13
N PHE A 238 8.04 -16.81 8.30
CA PHE A 238 8.67 -15.50 8.41
C PHE A 238 10.10 -15.64 8.91
N HIS A 239 11.05 -15.21 8.09
CA HIS A 239 12.47 -15.21 8.39
C HIS A 239 12.94 -13.79 8.67
N ARG A 240 13.15 -13.48 9.95
CA ARG A 240 13.70 -12.18 10.37
C ARG A 240 15.21 -12.11 10.15
N LYS A 241 15.64 -12.10 8.90
CA LYS A 241 17.06 -12.03 8.52
C LYS A 241 17.26 -11.26 7.22
N SER A 242 18.49 -10.80 7.02
CA SER A 242 18.93 -10.22 5.75
C SER A 242 19.25 -11.31 4.73
N VAL A 243 19.05 -10.99 3.45
CA VAL A 243 19.51 -11.79 2.31
C VAL A 243 20.50 -10.90 1.54
N PRO A 244 21.81 -11.06 1.75
CA PRO A 244 22.81 -10.16 1.17
C PRO A 244 23.06 -10.41 -0.31
N SER A 245 22.71 -11.60 -0.83
CA SER A 245 22.84 -11.98 -2.24
C SER A 245 21.74 -12.97 -2.64
N LEU A 246 21.27 -12.84 -3.87
CA LEU A 246 20.27 -13.76 -4.45
C LEU A 246 20.81 -15.17 -4.67
N LYS A 247 22.14 -15.34 -4.70
CA LYS A 247 22.82 -16.64 -4.80
C LYS A 247 22.51 -17.56 -3.63
N GLU A 248 22.26 -17.01 -2.44
CA GLU A 248 21.94 -17.79 -1.24
C GLU A 248 20.61 -18.54 -1.32
N LEU A 249 19.74 -18.17 -2.27
CA LEU A 249 18.42 -18.76 -2.46
C LEU A 249 18.33 -19.60 -3.75
N ALA A 250 19.45 -19.77 -4.47
CA ALA A 250 19.47 -20.45 -5.76
C ALA A 250 19.12 -21.94 -5.59
N GLY A 251 18.15 -22.41 -6.39
CA GLY A 251 17.73 -23.82 -6.43
C GLY A 251 16.80 -24.29 -5.31
N GLU A 252 16.48 -23.44 -4.33
CA GLU A 252 15.55 -23.78 -3.23
C GLU A 252 14.07 -23.47 -3.55
N TYR A 253 13.83 -22.52 -4.44
CA TYR A 253 12.51 -21.96 -4.73
C TYR A 253 12.19 -22.08 -6.22
N GLU A 254 10.90 -22.21 -6.53
CA GLU A 254 10.37 -22.06 -7.88
C GLU A 254 10.55 -20.61 -8.36
N ALA A 255 10.32 -19.64 -7.48
CA ALA A 255 10.65 -18.25 -7.73
C ALA A 255 11.03 -17.46 -6.47
N VAL A 256 11.93 -16.49 -6.66
CA VAL A 256 12.30 -15.47 -5.67
C VAL A 256 11.74 -14.12 -6.15
N ILE A 257 10.90 -13.50 -5.33
CA ILE A 257 10.26 -12.21 -5.61
C ILE A 257 10.91 -11.13 -4.73
N ILE A 258 11.54 -10.16 -5.37
CA ILE A 258 12.31 -9.10 -4.72
C ILE A 258 11.42 -7.87 -4.49
N CYS A 259 11.06 -7.65 -3.23
CA CYS A 259 10.15 -6.61 -2.75
C CYS A 259 10.82 -5.66 -1.73
N LEU A 260 12.15 -5.48 -1.82
CA LEU A 260 12.98 -4.80 -0.83
C LEU A 260 12.91 -3.25 -0.88
N GLY A 261 12.00 -2.70 -1.69
CA GLY A 261 11.90 -1.25 -1.88
C GLY A 261 13.23 -0.64 -2.35
N ALA A 262 13.69 0.43 -1.69
CA ALA A 262 14.96 1.09 -2.03
C ALA A 262 16.17 0.16 -1.91
N ARG A 263 16.12 -0.81 -0.99
CA ARG A 263 17.21 -1.77 -0.78
C ARG A 263 17.34 -2.79 -1.90
N SER A 264 16.37 -2.87 -2.83
CA SER A 264 16.52 -3.69 -4.03
C SER A 264 17.74 -3.27 -4.85
N ALA A 265 18.07 -1.96 -4.85
CA ALA A 265 19.24 -1.42 -5.53
C ALA A 265 20.57 -1.72 -4.80
N PHE A 266 20.52 -2.27 -3.58
CA PHE A 266 21.71 -2.60 -2.78
C PHE A 266 22.10 -4.08 -2.91
N LEU A 267 21.25 -4.91 -3.53
CA LEU A 267 21.63 -6.26 -3.90
C LEU A 267 22.75 -6.22 -4.94
N PRO A 268 23.84 -6.98 -4.78
CA PRO A 268 24.97 -6.99 -5.72
C PRO A 268 24.54 -7.24 -7.17
N GLU A 269 23.53 -8.09 -7.39
CA GLU A 269 23.04 -8.48 -8.71
C GLU A 269 22.24 -7.36 -9.41
N LEU A 270 21.77 -6.36 -8.66
CA LEU A 270 20.93 -5.25 -9.14
C LEU A 270 21.57 -3.88 -8.94
N SER A 271 22.72 -3.82 -8.27
CA SER A 271 23.44 -2.58 -7.98
C SER A 271 23.80 -1.85 -9.28
N GLY A 272 23.46 -0.56 -9.34
CA GLY A 272 23.66 0.29 -10.52
C GLY A 272 22.74 -0.01 -11.72
N ARG A 273 21.84 -1.00 -11.62
CA ARG A 273 21.01 -1.46 -12.75
C ARG A 273 19.57 -0.96 -12.71
N LEU A 274 19.05 -0.68 -11.51
CA LEU A 274 17.67 -0.24 -11.36
C LEU A 274 17.56 1.28 -11.57
N PRO A 275 16.60 1.78 -12.38
CA PRO A 275 16.40 3.21 -12.61
C PRO A 275 15.66 3.90 -11.45
N LEU A 276 16.09 3.63 -10.22
CA LEU A 276 15.49 4.16 -8.99
C LEU A 276 16.24 5.38 -8.50
N ARG A 277 15.51 6.33 -7.91
CA ARG A 277 16.07 7.44 -7.16
C ARG A 277 15.69 7.27 -5.70
N ALA A 278 16.69 7.28 -4.83
CA ALA A 278 16.43 7.24 -3.40
C ALA A 278 15.88 8.59 -2.92
N CYS A 279 14.85 8.56 -2.07
CA CYS A 279 14.34 9.75 -1.41
C CYS A 279 13.95 9.45 0.03
N ARG A 280 14.76 9.94 0.98
CA ARG A 280 14.47 9.83 2.40
C ARG A 280 13.41 10.86 2.78
N GLY A 281 12.49 10.48 3.64
CA GLY A 281 11.45 11.36 4.16
C GLY A 281 11.31 11.18 5.66
N ILE A 282 11.32 12.29 6.38
CA ILE A 282 11.10 12.35 7.82
C ILE A 282 9.66 12.75 8.09
N ILE A 283 9.06 12.10 9.07
CA ILE A 283 7.75 12.44 9.62
C ILE A 283 7.88 12.72 11.12
N ALA A 284 7.04 13.62 11.64
CA ALA A 284 6.91 13.90 13.05
C ALA A 284 5.61 13.29 13.58
N LYS A 285 5.68 12.70 14.77
CA LYS A 285 4.56 12.25 15.58
C LYS A 285 4.20 13.39 16.52
N LEU A 286 2.96 13.86 16.45
CA LEU A 286 2.45 14.97 17.24
C LEU A 286 1.38 14.46 18.21
N GLN A 287 1.45 14.97 19.45
CA GLN A 287 0.45 14.74 20.47
C GLN A 287 -0.04 16.08 21.03
N LEU A 288 -1.34 16.15 21.31
CA LEU A 288 -1.94 17.27 22.01
C LEU A 288 -2.01 16.96 23.51
N GLY A 289 -1.44 17.82 24.35
CA GLY A 289 -1.36 17.62 25.80
C GLY A 289 -2.73 17.53 26.46
N ASP A 290 -2.88 16.66 27.46
CA ASP A 290 -4.15 16.36 28.14
C ASP A 290 -4.79 17.59 28.80
N GLU A 291 -3.97 18.57 29.16
CA GLU A 291 -4.36 19.86 29.71
C GLU A 291 -5.09 20.78 28.70
N MET A 292 -4.93 20.53 27.40
CA MET A 292 -5.60 21.29 26.34
C MET A 292 -7.05 20.85 26.22
N ARG A 293 -7.98 21.81 26.40
CA ARG A 293 -9.43 21.59 26.25
C ARG A 293 -9.87 21.42 24.79
N GLU A 294 -9.15 22.04 23.87
CA GLU A 294 -9.43 21.91 22.44
C GLU A 294 -8.85 20.61 21.93
N GLU A 295 -9.59 19.89 21.09
CA GLU A 295 -9.16 18.64 20.47
C GLU A 295 -9.38 18.71 18.95
N TYR A 296 -8.64 17.90 18.19
CA TYR A 296 -8.97 17.68 16.80
C TYR A 296 -10.32 16.96 16.72
N GLN A 297 -11.29 17.48 15.96
CA GLN A 297 -12.63 16.91 16.01
C GLN A 297 -12.64 15.46 15.49
N GLU A 298 -13.36 14.59 16.21
CA GLU A 298 -13.42 13.15 15.94
C GLU A 298 -13.96 12.81 14.53
N HIS A 299 -14.66 13.74 13.87
CA HIS A 299 -15.20 13.54 12.53
C HIS A 299 -14.44 14.29 11.44
N SER A 300 -13.43 15.08 11.80
CA SER A 300 -12.64 15.84 10.84
C SER A 300 -11.77 14.92 9.95
N PRO A 301 -11.63 15.26 8.65
CA PRO A 301 -10.76 14.56 7.70
C PRO A 301 -9.28 14.77 8.01
N SER A 302 -8.41 13.98 7.39
CA SER A 302 -6.98 14.32 7.33
C SER A 302 -6.71 15.43 6.33
N ILE A 303 -5.58 16.15 6.45
CA ILE A 303 -5.23 17.28 5.57
C ILE A 303 -4.07 16.91 4.65
N LEU A 304 -4.25 17.13 3.34
CA LEU A 304 -3.25 16.87 2.31
C LEU A 304 -2.77 18.18 1.65
N SER A 305 -1.71 18.77 2.19
CA SER A 305 -1.02 19.95 1.64
C SER A 305 0.48 19.67 1.42
N ASP A 306 1.32 20.70 1.33
CA ASP A 306 2.78 20.56 1.17
C ASP A 306 3.43 19.81 2.35
N ALA A 307 2.85 19.95 3.54
CA ALA A 307 3.09 19.06 4.67
C ALA A 307 1.73 18.52 5.14
N TRP A 308 1.51 17.24 4.91
CA TRP A 308 0.28 16.55 5.23
C TRP A 308 0.13 16.31 6.74
N LEU A 309 -1.12 16.24 7.19
CA LEU A 309 -1.53 15.89 8.56
C LEU A 309 -2.39 14.64 8.49
N ALA A 310 -1.83 13.50 8.91
CA ALA A 310 -2.52 12.24 8.99
C ALA A 310 -3.09 12.07 10.40
N VAL A 311 -4.40 12.19 10.51
CA VAL A 311 -5.10 12.25 11.79
C VAL A 311 -5.39 10.83 12.28
N HIS A 312 -4.84 10.45 13.43
CA HIS A 312 -5.04 9.13 14.04
C HIS A 312 -6.06 9.15 15.18
N GLY A 313 -6.42 10.33 15.67
CA GLY A 313 -7.46 10.56 16.66
C GLY A 313 -7.47 12.03 17.11
N PRO A 314 -8.28 12.39 18.11
CA PRO A 314 -8.43 13.78 18.55
C PRO A 314 -7.14 14.42 19.09
N ARG A 315 -6.21 13.58 19.57
CA ARG A 315 -4.97 13.99 20.23
C ARG A 315 -3.71 13.44 19.60
N ASN A 316 -3.81 12.70 18.49
CA ASN A 316 -2.65 12.07 17.83
C ASN A 316 -2.69 12.32 16.32
N ILE A 317 -1.63 12.94 15.80
CA ILE A 317 -1.49 13.27 14.37
C ILE A 317 -0.06 12.96 13.93
N ASP A 318 0.11 12.43 12.73
CA ASP A 318 1.41 12.43 12.07
C ASP A 318 1.51 13.60 11.10
N LEU A 319 2.67 14.24 11.07
CA LEU A 319 2.99 15.34 10.18
C LEU A 319 4.13 14.93 9.25
N GLY A 320 3.95 15.10 7.94
CA GLY A 320 5.03 14.78 7.03
C GLY A 320 4.86 15.29 5.60
N SER A 321 5.78 14.97 4.69
CA SER A 321 7.13 14.49 4.98
C SER A 321 8.16 15.42 4.35
N THR A 322 9.39 15.39 4.85
CA THR A 322 10.53 15.98 4.15
C THR A 322 10.88 15.17 2.88
N TRP A 323 11.79 15.72 2.07
CA TRP A 323 12.24 15.13 0.80
C TRP A 323 13.74 15.33 0.65
N ASP A 324 14.51 14.36 1.12
CA ASP A 324 15.96 14.31 0.95
C ASP A 324 16.29 13.37 -0.21
N TRP A 325 16.61 13.94 -1.37
CA TRP A 325 16.86 13.22 -2.61
C TRP A 325 18.31 12.71 -2.67
N LYS A 326 18.50 11.54 -3.31
CA LYS A 326 19.80 10.85 -3.42
C LYS A 326 20.39 10.41 -2.08
N SER A 327 19.56 10.37 -1.03
CA SER A 327 19.94 9.85 0.28
C SER A 327 20.28 8.36 0.21
N GLU A 328 21.41 7.97 0.78
CA GLU A 328 21.78 6.56 0.98
C GLU A 328 21.47 6.09 2.42
N ASN A 329 21.01 7.01 3.27
CA ASN A 329 20.67 6.71 4.65
C ASN A 329 19.32 5.99 4.73
N TYR A 330 19.38 4.67 4.94
CA TYR A 330 18.21 3.82 5.14
C TYR A 330 17.84 3.64 6.62
N SER A 331 18.58 4.27 7.55
CA SER A 331 18.26 4.20 8.98
C SER A 331 16.92 4.87 9.26
N ARG A 332 16.16 4.24 10.15
CA ARG A 332 14.93 4.80 10.72
C ARG A 332 15.23 5.85 11.78
N ASP A 333 16.38 5.71 12.42
CA ASP A 333 16.82 6.61 13.48
C ASP A 333 17.30 7.92 12.85
N ILE A 334 17.03 8.99 13.58
CA ILE A 334 17.34 10.35 13.20
C ILE A 334 18.14 11.01 14.31
N THR A 335 19.10 11.83 13.94
CA THR A 335 19.85 12.62 14.92
C THR A 335 18.97 13.76 15.45
N SER A 336 19.34 14.32 16.60
CA SER A 336 18.61 15.46 17.19
C SER A 336 18.58 16.67 16.23
N ASP A 337 19.68 16.94 15.55
CA ASP A 337 19.78 18.07 14.61
C ASP A 337 18.90 17.85 13.37
N GLU A 338 18.93 16.64 12.81
CA GLU A 338 18.10 16.27 11.67
C GLU A 338 16.61 16.33 12.02
N ALA A 339 16.25 15.85 13.21
CA ALA A 339 14.90 15.96 13.73
C ALA A 339 14.46 17.43 13.83
N SER A 340 15.26 18.27 14.49
CA SER A 340 14.93 19.67 14.77
C SER A 340 14.71 20.47 13.48
N ASN A 341 15.65 20.39 12.53
CA ASN A 341 15.55 21.07 11.23
C ASN A 341 14.33 20.60 10.41
N SER A 342 14.05 19.29 10.44
CA SER A 342 12.92 18.71 9.73
C SER A 342 11.59 19.13 10.33
N ILE A 343 11.48 19.14 11.65
CA ILE A 343 10.29 19.54 12.40
C ILE A 343 9.98 21.02 12.14
N GLU A 344 10.97 21.90 12.24
CA GLU A 344 10.79 23.34 11.98
C GLU A 344 10.22 23.57 10.57
N THR A 345 10.82 22.91 9.57
CA THR A 345 10.36 22.98 8.17
C THR A 345 8.92 22.47 8.02
N LEU A 346 8.59 21.33 8.64
CA LEU A 346 7.28 20.71 8.52
C LEU A 346 6.18 21.51 9.23
N ILE A 347 6.44 22.01 10.44
CA ILE A 347 5.52 22.86 11.19
C ILE A 347 5.30 24.18 10.46
N GLY A 348 6.35 24.79 9.91
CA GLY A 348 6.23 25.98 9.08
C GLY A 348 5.26 25.78 7.90
N LYS A 349 5.41 24.67 7.16
CA LYS A 349 4.51 24.32 6.05
C LYS A 349 3.09 24.02 6.50
N ALA A 350 2.90 23.16 7.50
CA ALA A 350 1.58 22.75 7.96
C ALA A 350 0.79 23.92 8.56
N SER A 351 1.47 24.79 9.30
CA SER A 351 0.84 25.96 9.94
C SER A 351 0.37 27.04 8.97
N SER A 352 0.79 26.99 7.70
CA SER A 352 0.21 27.85 6.65
C SER A 352 -1.25 27.49 6.31
N VAL A 353 -1.68 26.27 6.65
CA VAL A 353 -3.00 25.74 6.31
C VAL A 353 -3.80 25.37 7.55
N TYR A 354 -3.13 24.89 8.60
CA TYR A 354 -3.72 24.57 9.90
C TYR A 354 -2.87 25.18 11.03
N PRO A 355 -3.08 26.48 11.36
CA PRO A 355 -2.24 27.22 12.32
C PRO A 355 -2.16 26.57 13.71
N ALA A 356 -3.22 25.90 14.14
CA ALA A 356 -3.30 25.25 15.45
C ALA A 356 -2.26 24.13 15.65
N VAL A 357 -1.65 23.59 14.58
CA VAL A 357 -0.58 22.59 14.68
C VAL A 357 0.62 23.07 15.52
N ARG A 358 0.84 24.38 15.63
CA ARG A 358 1.92 24.95 16.45
C ARG A 358 1.76 24.68 17.94
N ASN A 359 0.54 24.37 18.39
CA ASN A 359 0.24 24.07 19.79
C ASN A 359 0.44 22.58 20.12
N TRP A 360 0.82 21.76 19.16
CA TRP A 360 1.00 20.32 19.34
C TRP A 360 2.45 20.01 19.69
N THR A 361 2.64 19.07 20.61
CA THR A 361 3.97 18.63 21.04
C THR A 361 4.47 17.54 20.12
N VAL A 362 5.72 17.67 19.66
CA VAL A 362 6.39 16.57 18.95
C VAL A 362 6.84 15.52 19.95
N THR A 363 6.33 14.30 19.83
CA THR A 363 6.72 13.18 20.70
C THR A 363 7.85 12.36 20.12
N ARG A 364 7.93 12.29 18.78
CA ARG A 364 8.95 11.53 18.06
C ARG A 364 9.06 12.02 16.63
N ALA A 365 10.20 11.80 15.99
CA ALA A 365 10.29 11.81 14.54
C ALA A 365 10.98 10.51 14.05
N VAL A 366 10.66 10.10 12.83
CA VAL A 366 11.18 8.87 12.20
C VAL A 366 11.40 9.07 10.71
N ALA A 367 12.36 8.35 10.13
CA ALA A 367 12.69 8.44 8.72
C ALA A 367 12.41 7.16 7.94
N GLY A 368 11.97 7.30 6.68
CA GLY A 368 11.82 6.20 5.74
C GLY A 368 12.49 6.50 4.41
N LEU A 369 13.21 5.53 3.85
CA LEU A 369 13.83 5.62 2.53
C LEU A 369 12.90 5.09 1.43
N ARG A 370 12.48 5.97 0.52
CA ARG A 370 11.60 5.62 -0.61
C ARG A 370 12.42 5.30 -1.85
N ALA A 371 12.03 4.25 -2.56
CA ALA A 371 12.43 4.02 -3.95
C ALA A 371 11.51 4.81 -4.86
N MET A 372 11.99 5.92 -5.41
CA MET A 372 11.22 6.71 -6.39
C MET A 372 11.52 6.19 -7.80
N PRO A 373 10.50 5.73 -8.55
CA PRO A 373 10.72 5.22 -9.89
C PRO A 373 11.00 6.36 -10.88
N PRO A 374 11.36 6.06 -12.13
CA PRO A 374 11.50 7.09 -13.16
C PRO A 374 10.18 7.83 -13.36
N LEU A 375 10.27 9.09 -13.79
CA LEU A 375 9.10 9.84 -14.24
C LEU A 375 8.86 9.53 -15.72
N THR A 376 7.64 9.11 -16.05
CA THR A 376 7.19 8.83 -17.42
C THR A 376 5.97 9.70 -17.74
N GLU A 377 5.46 9.60 -18.97
CA GLU A 377 4.21 10.25 -19.38
C GLU A 377 3.00 9.78 -18.54
N ASN A 378 3.01 8.53 -18.08
CA ASN A 378 2.01 7.97 -17.19
C ASN A 378 2.26 8.30 -15.71
N GLY A 379 3.28 9.11 -15.43
CA GLY A 379 3.71 9.48 -14.09
C GLY A 379 4.84 8.60 -13.56
N SER A 380 4.99 8.58 -12.23
CA SER A 380 6.05 7.84 -11.55
C SER A 380 5.51 6.48 -11.12
N LEU A 381 5.51 5.54 -12.07
CA LEU A 381 4.94 4.20 -11.88
C LEU A 381 5.95 3.23 -11.26
N PRO A 382 5.52 2.32 -10.37
CA PRO A 382 6.38 1.25 -9.86
C PRO A 382 6.93 0.37 -11.00
N ILE A 383 8.05 -0.29 -10.74
CA ILE A 383 8.68 -1.19 -11.71
C ILE A 383 8.51 -2.64 -11.27
N LEU A 384 8.06 -3.46 -12.21
CA LEU A 384 7.85 -4.89 -12.03
C LEU A 384 8.55 -5.66 -13.15
N GLY A 385 8.79 -6.94 -12.93
CA GLY A 385 9.13 -7.86 -14.01
C GLY A 385 10.15 -8.91 -13.64
N ARG A 386 10.32 -9.87 -14.53
CA ARG A 386 11.25 -10.99 -14.46
C ARG A 386 12.70 -10.54 -14.67
N LEU A 387 13.65 -11.12 -13.97
CA LEU A 387 15.05 -10.71 -13.97
C LEU A 387 16.00 -11.74 -14.60
N ASP A 388 15.51 -12.92 -14.99
CA ASP A 388 16.35 -14.03 -15.48
C ASP A 388 17.32 -13.64 -16.61
N GLU A 389 16.93 -12.73 -17.50
CA GLU A 389 17.79 -12.25 -18.59
C GLU A 389 18.79 -11.18 -18.14
N CYS A 390 18.55 -10.59 -16.98
CA CYS A 390 19.34 -9.50 -16.42
C CYS A 390 20.34 -9.98 -15.35
N ILE A 391 20.12 -11.15 -14.74
CA ILE A 391 20.97 -11.69 -13.68
C ILE A 391 21.44 -13.10 -14.02
N ASP A 392 22.75 -13.34 -13.93
CA ASP A 392 23.36 -14.63 -14.23
C ASP A 392 23.50 -15.45 -12.94
N LEU A 393 22.43 -16.17 -12.58
CA LEU A 393 22.32 -17.00 -11.36
C LEU A 393 21.93 -18.45 -11.64
N GLY A 394 21.97 -18.90 -12.90
CA GLY A 394 21.52 -20.22 -13.33
C GLY A 394 20.01 -20.34 -13.58
N HIS A 395 19.59 -21.41 -14.25
CA HIS A 395 18.23 -21.53 -14.81
C HIS A 395 17.19 -22.23 -13.91
N SER A 396 17.58 -22.72 -12.73
CA SER A 396 16.73 -23.55 -11.87
C SER A 396 15.68 -22.76 -11.07
N CYS A 397 15.90 -21.46 -10.84
CA CYS A 397 15.01 -20.57 -10.09
C CYS A 397 14.64 -19.35 -10.93
N LYS A 398 13.38 -18.89 -10.84
CA LYS A 398 12.93 -17.65 -11.50
C LYS A 398 13.06 -16.46 -10.56
N TYR A 399 13.44 -15.30 -11.09
CA TYR A 399 13.61 -14.10 -10.28
C TYR A 399 12.69 -13.01 -10.78
N TRP A 400 11.97 -12.37 -9.86
CA TRP A 400 11.00 -11.33 -10.17
C TRP A 400 11.23 -10.12 -9.28
N LEU A 401 10.93 -8.94 -9.80
CA LEU A 401 11.08 -7.66 -9.11
C LEU A 401 9.73 -7.01 -8.88
N PHE A 402 9.55 -6.41 -7.71
CA PHE A 402 8.51 -5.43 -7.42
C PHE A 402 9.05 -4.31 -6.53
N THR A 403 9.37 -3.17 -7.12
CA THR A 403 9.91 -2.03 -6.36
C THR A 403 9.50 -0.69 -6.97
N GLY A 404 10.01 0.41 -6.43
CA GLY A 404 9.70 1.74 -6.94
C GLY A 404 8.30 2.23 -6.55
N LEU A 405 7.73 1.79 -5.43
CA LEU A 405 6.41 2.23 -4.98
C LEU A 405 6.33 3.74 -4.64
N GLY A 406 7.48 4.40 -4.45
CA GLY A 406 7.57 5.84 -4.19
C GLY A 406 6.69 6.31 -3.03
N ALA A 407 6.03 7.44 -3.22
CA ALA A 407 5.12 8.05 -2.23
C ALA A 407 3.68 7.52 -2.28
N ARG A 408 3.37 6.58 -3.19
CA ARG A 408 2.00 6.08 -3.45
C ARG A 408 1.87 4.58 -3.26
N GLY A 409 2.78 3.98 -2.48
CA GLY A 409 2.85 2.54 -2.30
C GLY A 409 1.55 1.90 -1.84
N LEU A 410 0.85 2.55 -0.90
CA LEU A 410 -0.42 2.07 -0.34
C LEU A 410 -1.59 2.08 -1.34
N LEU A 411 -1.50 2.85 -2.43
CA LEU A 411 -2.49 2.79 -3.51
C LEU A 411 -2.17 1.68 -4.52
N PHE A 412 -0.90 1.54 -4.89
CA PHE A 412 -0.52 0.63 -5.98
C PHE A 412 -0.34 -0.83 -5.55
N HIS A 413 0.00 -1.08 -4.29
CA HIS A 413 0.48 -2.40 -3.85
C HIS A 413 -0.54 -3.51 -4.04
N GLY A 414 -1.83 -3.25 -3.81
CA GLY A 414 -2.87 -4.28 -3.92
C GLY A 414 -2.98 -4.85 -5.32
N TRP A 415 -3.25 -4.00 -6.30
CA TRP A 415 -3.42 -4.44 -7.69
C TRP A 415 -2.11 -4.94 -8.31
N LEU A 416 -0.99 -4.24 -8.08
CA LEU A 416 0.30 -4.66 -8.65
C LEU A 416 0.83 -5.96 -8.04
N GLY A 417 0.63 -6.19 -6.74
CA GLY A 417 0.99 -7.46 -6.11
C GLY A 417 0.16 -8.63 -6.65
N LYS A 418 -1.12 -8.39 -6.95
CA LYS A 418 -2.01 -9.37 -7.61
C LYS A 418 -1.56 -9.71 -9.02
N LEU A 419 -1.24 -8.70 -9.85
CA LEU A 419 -0.71 -8.92 -11.20
C LEU A 419 0.59 -9.70 -11.16
N LEU A 420 1.52 -9.32 -10.29
CA LEU A 420 2.81 -10.00 -10.19
C LEU A 420 2.67 -11.44 -9.71
N ALA A 421 1.85 -11.70 -8.70
CA ALA A 421 1.63 -13.07 -8.22
C ALA A 421 1.09 -13.98 -9.33
N ARG A 422 0.18 -13.47 -10.18
CA ARG A 422 -0.34 -14.22 -11.34
C ARG A 422 0.74 -14.48 -12.40
N ALA A 423 1.56 -13.48 -12.70
CA ALA A 423 2.70 -13.61 -13.59
C ALA A 423 3.72 -14.64 -13.08
N VAL A 424 4.02 -14.62 -11.77
CA VAL A 424 4.92 -15.57 -11.11
C VAL A 424 4.37 -16.99 -11.17
N ILE A 425 3.10 -17.20 -10.80
CA ILE A 425 2.46 -18.53 -10.81
C ILE A 425 2.42 -19.11 -12.22
N SER A 426 2.12 -18.28 -13.23
CA SER A 426 2.03 -18.71 -14.63
C SER A 426 3.39 -18.76 -15.32
N CYS A 427 4.45 -18.28 -14.66
CA CYS A 427 5.77 -18.03 -15.25
C CYS A 427 5.72 -17.19 -16.54
N ASP A 428 4.80 -16.23 -16.60
CA ASP A 428 4.47 -15.44 -17.79
C ASP A 428 4.51 -13.95 -17.48
N GLU A 429 5.50 -13.24 -18.03
CA GLU A 429 5.64 -11.80 -17.85
C GLU A 429 4.65 -10.99 -18.70
N ASP A 430 4.08 -11.56 -19.76
CA ASP A 430 3.16 -10.84 -20.65
C ASP A 430 1.83 -10.50 -19.96
N LEU A 431 1.57 -11.10 -18.80
CA LEU A 431 0.48 -10.73 -17.90
C LEU A 431 0.68 -9.36 -17.22
N LEU A 432 1.89 -8.78 -17.27
CA LEU A 432 2.20 -7.46 -16.72
C LEU A 432 2.02 -6.37 -17.80
N PRO A 433 1.33 -5.26 -17.48
CA PRO A 433 1.31 -4.09 -18.36
C PRO A 433 2.71 -3.60 -18.72
N CYS A 434 2.93 -3.29 -20.00
CA CYS A 434 4.25 -2.91 -20.51
C CYS A 434 4.82 -1.64 -19.86
N GLU A 435 3.95 -0.75 -19.35
CA GLU A 435 4.38 0.44 -18.59
C GLU A 435 5.20 0.08 -17.35
N LEU A 436 4.93 -1.08 -16.75
CA LEU A 436 5.60 -1.57 -15.53
C LEU A 436 6.92 -2.31 -15.82
N THR A 437 7.12 -2.81 -17.05
CA THR A 437 8.28 -3.63 -17.46
C THR A 437 9.23 -2.88 -18.41
N SER A 438 8.79 -1.78 -19.04
CA SER A 438 9.56 -0.99 -20.02
C SER A 438 10.90 -0.44 -19.51
N TRP A 439 11.09 -0.38 -18.20
CA TRP A 439 12.33 0.02 -17.56
C TRP A 439 13.52 -0.88 -17.94
N LYS A 440 13.27 -2.15 -18.28
CA LYS A 440 14.32 -3.10 -18.70
C LYS A 440 15.01 -2.70 -20.00
N HIS A 441 14.34 -1.99 -20.92
CA HIS A 441 14.98 -1.50 -22.14
C HIS A 441 16.16 -0.56 -21.85
N LYS A 442 16.20 0.06 -20.66
CA LYS A 442 17.30 0.90 -20.20
C LYS A 442 18.41 0.13 -19.50
N MET A 443 18.20 -1.15 -19.14
CA MET A 443 19.23 -2.01 -18.57
C MET A 443 20.13 -2.65 -19.62
N HIS A 444 19.63 -2.83 -20.84
CA HIS A 444 20.36 -3.43 -21.96
C HIS A 444 21.12 -2.40 -22.82
N ARG A 445 21.11 -1.13 -22.43
CA ARG A 445 21.94 -0.05 -22.98
C ARG A 445 22.98 0.32 -21.93
#